data_AF-A0A7W5E030-F1
#
_entry.id   AF-A0A7W5E030-F1
#
_cell.length_a   1.000
_cell.length_b   1.000
_cell.length_c   1.000
_cell.angle_alpha   90.00
_cell.angle_beta   90.00
_cell.angle_gamma   90.00
#
_symmetry.space_group_name_H-M   'P 1'
#
loop_
_entity.id
_entity.type
_entity.pdbx_description
1 polymer ?
#
loop_
_entity_poly.entity_id
_entity_poly.type
_entity_poly.pdbx_seq_one_letter_code
_entity_poly.pdbx_strand_id
1 'polypeptide(L)' 'MNYLHLTLRSSIAVGLLTMGLVFFGCDNKETVLDIDTPDGGVEVERDRDDGALSIDVDE' A
#
# COMPACT_ATOMS: atom_id res chain seq x y z
N MET A 1 23.77 33.79 -4.52
CA MET A 1 22.34 33.71 -4.10
C MET A 1 21.56 32.59 -4.81
N ASN A 2 22.22 31.58 -5.40
CA ASN A 2 21.51 30.48 -6.10
C ASN A 2 21.27 29.25 -5.20
N TYR A 3 22.03 29.11 -4.12
CA TYR A 3 21.90 27.98 -3.19
C TYR A 3 20.61 28.06 -2.36
N LEU A 4 20.17 29.28 -1.99
CA LEU A 4 18.96 29.50 -1.20
C LEU A 4 17.69 29.06 -1.94
N HIS A 5 17.67 29.21 -3.27
CA HIS A 5 16.54 28.82 -4.10
C HIS A 5 16.53 27.32 -4.44
N LEU A 6 17.72 26.70 -4.45
CA LEU A 6 17.90 25.26 -4.68
C LEU A 6 17.52 24.44 -3.45
N THR A 7 17.90 24.89 -2.25
CA THR A 7 17.51 24.23 -0.98
C THR A 7 16.02 24.35 -0.72
N LEU A 8 15.42 25.53 -0.95
CA LEU A 8 13.98 25.77 -0.76
C LEU A 8 13.12 24.88 -1.67
N ARG A 9 13.54 24.66 -2.92
CA ARG A 9 12.85 23.77 -3.88
C ARG A 9 12.98 22.30 -3.48
N SER A 10 14.14 21.91 -2.97
CA SER A 10 14.39 20.52 -2.52
C SER A 10 13.54 20.14 -1.31
N SER A 11 13.40 21.04 -0.34
CA SER A 11 12.59 20.80 0.87
C SER A 11 11.11 20.52 0.56
N ILE A 12 10.55 21.21 -0.43
CA ILE A 12 9.15 21.00 -0.87
C ILE A 12 8.99 19.62 -1.52
N ALA A 13 9.96 19.21 -2.34
CA ALA A 13 9.91 17.91 -3.01
C ALA A 13 9.96 16.75 -2.00
N VAL A 14 10.80 16.84 -0.97
CA VAL A 14 10.90 15.83 0.09
C VAL A 14 9.61 15.74 0.90
N GLY A 15 9.01 16.87 1.26
CA GLY A 15 7.74 16.90 2.01
C GLY A 15 6.56 16.30 1.25
N LEU A 16 6.48 16.52 -0.07
CA LEU A 16 5.45 15.91 -0.91
C LEU A 16 5.63 14.40 -1.05
N LEU A 17 6.87 13.92 -1.11
CA LEU A 17 7.20 12.50 -1.23
C LEU A 17 6.83 11.72 0.04
N THR A 18 7.14 12.27 1.21
CA THR A 18 6.79 11.62 2.49
C THR A 18 5.28 11.62 2.73
N MET A 19 4.57 12.67 2.32
CA MET A 19 3.11 12.70 2.43
C MET A 19 2.45 11.68 1.49
N GLY A 20 2.99 11.51 0.28
CA GLY A 20 2.56 10.47 -0.64
C GLY A 20 2.69 9.06 -0.05
N LEU A 21 3.78 8.75 0.66
CA LEU A 21 4.00 7.44 1.28
C LEU A 21 3.06 7.14 2.46
N VAL A 22 2.55 8.17 3.14
CA VAL A 22 1.60 7.99 4.26
C VAL A 22 0.18 7.79 3.76
N PHE A 23 -0.22 8.47 2.67
CA PHE A 23 -1.57 8.32 2.08
C PHE A 23 -1.69 7.14 1.11
N PHE A 24 -0.64 6.87 0.33
CA PHE A 24 -0.48 5.62 -0.43
C PHE A 24 0.25 4.60 0.44
N GLY A 25 -0.15 4.49 1.71
CA GLY A 25 0.39 3.51 2.64
C GLY A 25 0.67 2.22 1.90
N CYS A 26 1.92 1.75 1.98
CA CYS A 26 2.35 0.50 1.37
C CYS A 26 1.34 -0.58 1.76
N ASP A 27 0.41 -0.88 0.87
CA ASP A 27 -0.69 -1.81 1.02
C ASP A 27 -0.17 -3.08 1.70
N ASN A 28 -0.38 -3.20 3.02
CA ASN A 28 0.26 -4.22 3.84
C ASN A 28 -0.65 -5.43 3.99
N LYS A 29 -1.16 -5.91 2.85
CA LYS A 29 -2.02 -7.08 2.80
C LYS A 29 -1.18 -8.34 2.82
N GLU A 30 -1.68 -9.33 3.55
CA GLU A 30 -1.13 -10.67 3.57
C GLU A 30 -2.20 -11.67 3.17
N THR A 31 -1.91 -12.50 2.16
CA THR A 31 -2.68 -13.70 1.89
C THR A 31 -2.52 -14.68 3.07
N VAL A 32 -3.63 -14.93 3.77
CA VAL A 32 -3.68 -15.81 4.94
C VAL A 32 -4.11 -17.22 4.54
N LEU A 33 -4.97 -17.33 3.52
CA LEU A 33 -5.46 -18.60 3.01
C LEU A 33 -5.67 -18.50 1.52
N ASP A 34 -5.12 -19.46 0.79
CA ASP A 34 -5.27 -19.59 -0.65
C ASP A 34 -5.54 -21.07 -0.93
N ILE A 35 -6.75 -21.37 -1.42
CA ILE A 35 -7.19 -22.74 -1.71
C ILE A 35 -7.74 -22.78 -3.13
N ASP A 36 -7.02 -23.47 -4.01
CA ASP A 36 -7.54 -23.87 -5.31
C ASP A 36 -8.47 -25.08 -5.18
N THR A 37 -9.73 -24.92 -5.59
CA THR A 37 -10.64 -26.05 -5.79
C THR A 37 -10.92 -26.26 -7.28
N PRO A 38 -11.28 -27.48 -7.70
CA PRO A 38 -11.61 -27.75 -9.11
C PRO A 38 -12.79 -26.94 -9.65
N ASP A 39 -13.61 -26.37 -8.77
CA ASP A 39 -14.81 -25.58 -9.07
C ASP A 39 -14.60 -24.07 -8.79
N GLY A 40 -13.35 -23.63 -8.56
CA GLY A 40 -13.02 -22.25 -8.21
C GLY A 40 -12.03 -22.13 -7.03
N GLY A 41 -11.35 -20.99 -6.92
CA GLY A 41 -10.44 -20.67 -5.82
C GLY A 41 -11.12 -19.91 -4.68
N VAL A 42 -10.55 -19.99 -3.47
CA VAL A 42 -10.88 -19.09 -2.36
C VAL A 42 -9.60 -18.45 -1.86
N GLU A 43 -9.53 -17.12 -1.96
CA GLU A 43 -8.42 -16.32 -1.45
C GLU A 43 -8.91 -15.45 -0.28
N VAL A 44 -8.16 -15.47 0.82
CA VAL A 44 -8.41 -14.65 2.00
C VAL A 44 -7.19 -13.80 2.28
N GLU A 45 -7.36 -12.48 2.16
CA GLU A 45 -6.34 -11.50 2.49
C GLU A 45 -6.70 -10.80 3.80
N ARG A 46 -5.69 -10.62 4.65
CA ARG A 46 -5.81 -9.80 5.86
C ARG A 46 -4.95 -8.55 5.73
N ASP A 47 -5.56 -7.41 5.97
CA ASP A 47 -4.87 -6.15 6.17
C ASP A 47 -4.09 -6.21 7.50
N ARG A 48 -2.79 -5.90 7.46
CA ARG A 48 -1.95 -5.89 8.68
C ARG A 48 -2.02 -4.58 9.45
N ASP A 49 -2.50 -3.52 8.82
CA ASP A 49 -2.58 -2.19 9.40
C ASP A 49 -3.82 -2.05 10.29
N ASP A 50 -4.97 -2.57 9.85
CA ASP A 50 -6.24 -2.48 10.59
C ASP A 50 -6.92 -3.83 10.92
N GLY A 51 -6.46 -4.92 10.30
CA GLY A 51 -7.01 -6.26 10.53
C GLY A 51 -8.26 -6.58 9.71
N ALA A 52 -8.66 -5.74 8.74
CA ALA A 52 -9.71 -6.05 7.79
C ALA A 52 -9.42 -7.35 7.02
N LEU A 53 -10.48 -8.10 6.74
CA LEU A 53 -10.43 -9.33 5.96
C LEU A 53 -11.16 -9.12 4.64
N SER A 54 -10.48 -9.41 3.55
CA SER A 54 -11.05 -9.49 2.21
C SER A 54 -11.11 -10.96 1.80
N ILE A 55 -12.24 -11.38 1.23
CA ILE A 55 -12.47 -12.75 0.80
C ILE A 55 -12.91 -12.68 -0.65
N ASP A 56 -12.12 -13.30 -1.53
CA ASP A 56 -12.41 -13.45 -2.95
C ASP A 56 -12.73 -14.92 -3.23
N VAL A 57 -13.78 -15.15 -4.03
CA VAL A 57 -14.26 -16.48 -4.39
C VAL A 57 -14.47 -16.50 -5.89
N ASP A 58 -13.68 -17.30 -6.59
CA ASP A 58 -13.85 -17.55 -8.01
C ASP A 58 -14.98 -18.58 -8.22
N GLU A 59 -15.81 -18.37 -9.25
CA GLU A 59 -16.94 -19.23 -9.66
C GLU A 59 -16.66 -19.96 -10.97
#